data_AF-A0A9X0FGJ3-F1
#
_entry.id   AF-A0A9X0FGJ3-F1
#
_cell.length_a   1.000
_cell.length_b   1.000
_cell.length_c   1.000
_cell.angle_alpha   90.00
_cell.angle_beta   90.00
_cell.angle_gamma   90.00
#
_symmetry.space_group_name_H-M   'P 1'
#
loop_
_entity.id
_entity.type
_entity.pdbx_description
1 polymer ?
#
loop_
_entity_poly.entity_id
_entity_poly.type
_entity_poly.pdbx_seq_one_letter_code
_entity_poly.pdbx_strand_id
1 'polypeptide(L)'
;MTAPTQGMPYSPAPVEVVAFIGRILGHEWPHSEAERVRVFEALGMHSPQRPTEDAEENIGGIWVLKVPLGAEVDARWSSFRGSLVLITLFLYPQPSEQHPQVLEKFAELRTELSTYFSPPTETWGTEAMPAARWTAGTCGVELYCFNKPNSVLMLCIEDLQLARLAEAAAVADSAP
;
A
#
# COMPACT_ATOMS: atom_id res chain seq x y z
N MET A 1 -14.28 18.19 -36.23
CA MET A 1 -13.39 18.41 -35.07
C MET A 1 -13.73 17.34 -34.05
N THR A 2 -12.97 16.25 -34.05
CA THR A 2 -13.09 15.17 -33.07
C THR A 2 -12.52 15.67 -31.75
N ALA A 3 -13.31 15.60 -30.68
CA ALA A 3 -12.84 15.89 -29.33
C ALA A 3 -11.65 14.96 -28.99
N PRO A 4 -10.65 15.42 -28.24
CA PRO A 4 -9.61 14.54 -27.74
C PRO A 4 -10.28 13.52 -26.81
N THR A 5 -10.17 12.24 -27.16
CA THR A 5 -10.45 11.13 -26.26
C THR A 5 -9.62 11.39 -25.01
N GLN A 6 -10.25 11.75 -23.89
CA GLN A 6 -9.59 11.79 -22.59
C GLN A 6 -9.03 10.37 -22.39
N GLY A 7 -7.71 10.23 -22.53
CA GLY A 7 -7.03 8.97 -22.31
C GLY A 7 -7.41 8.48 -20.92
N MET A 8 -7.84 7.21 -20.81
CA MET A 8 -7.94 6.59 -19.50
C MET A 8 -6.66 6.87 -18.73
N PRO A 9 -6.71 7.28 -17.45
CA PRO A 9 -5.51 7.35 -16.65
C PRO A 9 -4.87 5.95 -16.73
N TYR A 10 -3.65 5.89 -17.27
CA TYR A 10 -2.88 4.65 -17.38
C TYR A 10 -2.90 4.01 -15.99
N SER A 11 -3.58 2.87 -15.84
CA SER A 11 -3.54 2.13 -14.59
C SER A 11 -2.35 1.19 -14.67
N PRO A 12 -1.59 0.99 -13.58
CA PRO A 12 -0.47 0.05 -13.60
C PRO A 12 -0.94 -1.34 -14.02
N ALA A 13 -0.13 -2.07 -14.77
CA ALA A 13 -0.41 -3.49 -14.97
C ALA A 13 -0.18 -4.24 -13.65
N PRO A 14 -0.95 -5.30 -13.34
CA PRO A 14 -0.77 -6.08 -12.10
C PRO A 14 0.67 -6.56 -11.90
N VAL A 15 1.33 -7.02 -12.96
CA VAL A 15 2.74 -7.45 -12.93
C VAL A 15 3.70 -6.33 -12.51
N GLU A 16 3.42 -5.08 -12.89
CA GLU A 16 4.25 -3.92 -12.49
C GLU A 16 4.11 -3.61 -11.00
N VAL A 17 2.88 -3.75 -10.47
CA VAL A 17 2.62 -3.62 -9.03
C VAL A 17 3.38 -4.69 -8.26
N VAL A 18 3.31 -5.95 -8.68
CA VAL A 18 4.00 -7.06 -8.01
C VAL A 18 5.52 -6.92 -8.10
N ALA A 19 6.06 -6.53 -9.27
CA ALA A 19 7.48 -6.25 -9.42
C ALA A 19 7.93 -5.11 -8.51
N PHE A 20 7.11 -4.08 -8.31
CA PHE A 20 7.40 -3.00 -7.38
C PHE A 20 7.42 -3.46 -5.91
N ILE A 21 6.46 -4.27 -5.50
CA ILE A 21 6.46 -4.87 -4.16
C ILE A 21 7.72 -5.73 -3.96
N GLY A 22 8.09 -6.52 -4.97
CA GLY A 22 9.34 -7.28 -4.97
C GLY A 22 10.58 -6.39 -4.81
N ARG A 23 10.60 -5.21 -5.43
CA ARG A 23 11.68 -4.22 -5.23
C ARG A 23 11.69 -3.68 -3.81
N ILE A 24 10.54 -3.27 -3.24
CA ILE A 24 10.46 -2.82 -1.85
C ILE A 24 11.02 -3.88 -0.90
N LEU A 25 10.54 -5.11 -1.03
CA LEU A 25 10.93 -6.24 -0.16
C LEU A 25 12.36 -6.72 -0.43
N GLY A 26 12.97 -6.32 -1.54
CA GLY A 26 14.39 -6.56 -1.83
C GLY A 26 15.33 -5.59 -1.11
N HIS A 27 14.81 -4.49 -0.56
CA HIS A 27 15.56 -3.60 0.32
C HIS A 27 15.42 -4.04 1.78
N GLU A 28 16.42 -3.70 2.60
CA GLU A 28 16.25 -3.73 4.05
C GLU A 28 15.15 -2.73 4.46
N TRP A 29 14.24 -3.18 5.32
CA TRP A 29 13.13 -2.36 5.75
C TRP A 29 13.65 -1.13 6.54
N PRO A 30 13.19 0.10 6.25
CA PRO A 30 13.74 1.29 6.90
C PRO A 30 13.40 1.42 8.39
N HIS A 31 14.41 1.55 9.25
CA HIS A 31 14.26 1.74 10.69
C HIS A 31 14.52 3.19 11.15
N SER A 32 14.84 4.09 10.23
CA SER A 32 15.10 5.52 10.50
C SER A 32 14.63 6.42 9.35
N GLU A 33 14.49 7.74 9.59
CA GLU A 33 14.20 8.73 8.54
C GLU A 33 15.24 8.67 7.41
N ALA A 34 16.53 8.60 7.75
CA ALA A 34 17.60 8.60 6.76
C ALA A 34 17.58 7.34 5.86
N GLU A 35 17.20 6.19 6.40
CA GLU A 35 17.00 4.97 5.61
C GLU A 35 15.74 5.06 4.76
N ARG A 36 14.65 5.59 5.32
CA ARG A 36 13.37 5.77 4.62
C ARG A 36 13.55 6.64 3.38
N VAL A 37 14.19 7.80 3.54
CA VAL A 37 14.47 8.71 2.43
C VAL A 37 15.31 8.02 1.35
N ARG A 38 16.37 7.30 1.72
CA ARG A 38 17.20 6.56 0.77
C ARG A 38 16.42 5.49 -0.01
N VAL A 39 15.58 4.72 0.68
CA VAL A 39 14.74 3.70 0.02
C VAL A 39 13.69 4.35 -0.88
N PHE A 40 13.08 5.46 -0.44
CA PHE A 40 12.09 6.19 -1.24
C PHE A 40 12.71 6.76 -2.51
N GLU A 41 13.88 7.40 -2.40
CA GLU A 41 14.65 7.91 -3.55
C GLU A 41 15.05 6.79 -4.51
N ALA A 42 15.58 5.67 -4.00
CA ALA A 42 15.99 4.52 -4.82
C ALA A 42 14.82 3.91 -5.61
N LEU A 43 13.61 3.98 -5.06
CA LEU A 43 12.38 3.49 -5.69
C LEU A 43 11.65 4.57 -6.50
N GLY A 44 12.16 5.81 -6.52
CA GLY A 44 11.53 6.96 -7.19
C GLY A 44 10.23 7.43 -6.53
N MET A 45 10.00 7.06 -5.26
CA MET A 45 8.82 7.48 -4.51
C MET A 45 9.00 8.90 -3.98
N HIS A 46 7.94 9.70 -4.06
CA HIS A 46 7.97 11.10 -3.66
C HIS A 46 6.92 11.39 -2.59
N SER A 47 7.36 11.87 -1.43
CA SER A 47 6.45 12.38 -0.39
C SER A 47 6.46 13.91 -0.43
N PRO A 48 5.34 14.57 -0.80
CA PRO A 48 5.29 16.02 -0.93
C PRO A 48 5.32 16.76 0.42
N GLN A 49 5.18 16.04 1.54
CA GLN A 49 5.15 16.58 2.88
C GLN A 49 6.25 15.90 3.70
N ARG A 50 7.14 16.71 4.28
CA ARG A 50 8.02 16.21 5.33
C ARG A 50 7.21 16.11 6.63
N PRO A 51 7.30 15.00 7.38
CA PRO A 51 6.78 14.97 8.75
C PRO A 51 7.37 16.15 9.53
N THR A 52 6.55 16.82 10.35
CA THR A 52 7.08 17.74 11.36
C THR A 52 7.76 16.91 12.47
N GLU A 53 8.68 17.49 13.25
CA GLU A 53 9.38 16.78 14.34
C GLU A 53 8.38 16.13 15.31
N ASP A 54 7.32 16.86 15.70
CA ASP A 54 6.22 16.33 16.52
C ASP A 54 5.46 15.15 15.87
N ALA A 55 5.49 15.04 14.54
CA ALA A 55 4.80 14.00 13.80
C ALA A 55 5.62 12.70 13.71
N GLU A 56 6.94 12.75 13.91
CA GLU A 56 7.79 11.57 13.99
C GLU A 56 7.72 10.88 15.37
N GLU A 57 7.41 11.65 16.42
CA GLU A 57 7.11 11.14 17.75
C GLU A 57 5.66 10.65 17.89
N ASN A 58 4.74 11.17 17.06
CA ASN A 58 3.34 10.74 17.06
C ASN A 58 3.19 9.30 16.55
N ILE A 59 2.41 8.52 17.31
CA ILE A 59 2.04 7.16 16.95
C ILE A 59 1.06 7.23 15.77
N GLY A 60 1.45 6.68 14.62
CA GLY A 60 0.51 6.46 13.51
C GLY A 60 0.22 7.69 12.64
N GLY A 61 1.16 8.63 12.53
CA GLY A 61 1.09 9.65 11.47
C GLY A 61 0.94 9.00 10.09
N ILE A 62 0.05 9.54 9.24
CA ILE A 62 -0.18 9.05 7.88
C ILE A 62 0.13 10.18 6.91
N TRP A 63 1.12 9.99 6.06
CA TRP A 63 1.57 10.99 5.08
C TRP A 63 1.34 10.53 3.65
N VAL A 64 1.20 11.48 2.74
CA VAL A 64 1.02 11.23 1.31
C VAL A 64 2.32 10.74 0.68
N LEU A 65 2.19 9.80 -0.25
CA LEU A 65 3.26 9.28 -1.09
C LEU A 65 2.77 9.20 -2.53
N LYS A 66 3.65 9.49 -3.47
CA LYS A 66 3.43 9.27 -4.91
C LYS A 66 4.39 8.20 -5.38
N VAL A 67 3.87 7.21 -6.10
CA VAL A 67 4.64 6.05 -6.55
C VAL A 67 4.57 5.95 -8.08
N PRO A 68 5.72 5.88 -8.78
CA PRO A 68 5.75 5.75 -10.23
C PRO A 68 5.59 4.27 -10.65
N LEU A 69 4.37 3.86 -10.99
CA LEU A 69 4.04 2.52 -11.49
C LEU A 69 3.42 2.61 -12.88
N GLY A 70 4.21 3.01 -13.88
CA GLY A 70 3.74 3.32 -15.23
C GLY A 70 2.94 4.63 -15.31
N ALA A 71 2.00 4.81 -14.37
CA ALA A 71 1.42 6.09 -13.98
C ALA A 71 1.70 6.40 -12.52
N GLU A 72 1.41 7.64 -12.12
CA GLU A 72 1.49 8.05 -10.73
C GLU A 72 0.33 7.41 -9.94
N VAL A 73 0.68 6.61 -8.93
CA VAL A 73 -0.26 5.99 -7.99
C VAL A 73 -0.28 6.78 -6.70
N ASP A 74 -1.48 7.07 -6.20
CA ASP A 74 -1.68 7.62 -4.87
C ASP A 74 -1.35 6.57 -3.82
N ALA A 75 -0.52 6.96 -2.86
CA ALA A 75 -0.12 6.13 -1.77
C ALA A 75 -0.06 6.92 -0.47
N ARG A 76 0.02 6.19 0.63
CA ARG A 76 0.25 6.71 1.96
C ARG A 76 1.33 5.89 2.64
N TRP A 77 1.98 6.49 3.62
CA TRP A 77 2.90 5.76 4.48
C TRP A 77 2.75 6.22 5.92
N SER A 78 3.16 5.37 6.86
CA SER A 78 3.19 5.69 8.28
C SER A 78 4.51 5.26 8.92
N SER A 79 4.79 5.84 10.08
CA SER A 79 5.95 5.50 10.89
C SER A 79 5.60 5.41 12.36
N PHE A 80 6.47 4.73 13.09
CA PHE A 80 6.43 4.64 14.54
C PHE A 80 7.85 4.79 15.05
N ARG A 81 8.09 5.80 15.90
CA ARG A 81 9.42 6.13 16.45
C ARG A 81 10.49 6.29 15.35
N GLY A 82 10.14 6.98 14.27
CA GLY A 82 11.02 7.22 13.12
C GLY A 82 11.21 6.03 12.16
N SER A 83 10.80 4.82 12.53
CA SER A 83 10.86 3.63 11.65
C SER A 83 9.63 3.55 10.74
N LEU A 84 9.82 3.14 9.48
CA LEU A 84 8.71 2.94 8.54
C LEU A 84 7.85 1.77 9.02
N VAL A 85 6.53 1.95 9.10
CA VAL A 85 5.61 0.88 9.53
C VAL A 85 4.87 0.30 8.35
N LEU A 86 4.23 1.15 7.55
CA LEU A 86 3.28 0.75 6.53
C LEU A 86 3.43 1.65 5.31
N ILE A 87 3.32 1.04 4.12
CA ILE A 87 3.03 1.71 2.85
C ILE A 87 1.68 1.19 2.37
N THR A 88 0.77 2.09 2.00
CA THR A 88 -0.55 1.77 1.45
C THR A 88 -0.67 2.36 0.06
N LEU A 89 -0.91 1.53 -0.95
CA LEU A 89 -1.20 1.95 -2.33
C LEU A 89 -2.70 1.94 -2.59
N PHE A 90 -3.22 2.95 -3.28
CA PHE A 90 -4.61 3.01 -3.74
C PHE A 90 -4.65 2.77 -5.25
N LEU A 91 -5.05 1.57 -5.64
CA LEU A 91 -4.98 1.07 -7.01
C LEU A 91 -6.37 0.99 -7.65
N TYR A 92 -6.44 1.30 -8.94
CA TYR A 92 -7.65 1.22 -9.77
C TYR A 92 -8.88 1.90 -9.15
N PRO A 93 -8.79 3.17 -8.70
CA PRO A 93 -9.93 3.87 -8.14
C PRO A 93 -11.02 4.03 -9.21
N GLN A 94 -12.25 3.67 -8.84
CA GLN A 94 -13.44 3.81 -9.67
C GLN A 94 -14.47 4.70 -8.96
N PRO A 95 -15.11 5.64 -9.69
CA PRO A 95 -16.06 6.59 -9.10
C PRO A 95 -17.41 5.94 -8.75
N SER A 96 -17.62 4.67 -9.08
CA SER A 96 -18.85 3.95 -8.77
C SER A 96 -18.65 2.88 -7.71
N GLU A 97 -19.72 2.64 -6.97
CA GLU A 97 -19.84 1.45 -6.13
C GLU A 97 -19.84 0.19 -6.98
N GLN A 98 -19.35 -0.90 -6.39
CA GLN A 98 -19.43 -2.27 -6.92
C GLN A 98 -18.93 -2.38 -8.37
N HIS A 99 -17.93 -1.56 -8.74
CA HIS A 99 -17.44 -1.53 -10.12
C HIS A 99 -16.76 -2.87 -10.45
N PRO A 100 -17.27 -3.66 -11.43
CA PRO A 100 -16.79 -5.03 -11.67
C PRO A 100 -15.29 -5.14 -11.94
N GLN A 101 -14.72 -4.12 -12.59
CA GLN A 101 -13.28 -4.04 -12.88
C GLN A 101 -12.40 -4.11 -11.62
N VAL A 102 -12.87 -3.64 -10.46
CA VAL A 102 -12.08 -3.67 -9.23
C VAL A 102 -11.94 -5.11 -8.72
N LEU A 103 -13.00 -5.91 -8.82
CA LEU A 103 -12.96 -7.34 -8.49
C LEU A 103 -12.11 -8.14 -9.49
N GLU A 104 -12.21 -7.80 -10.78
CA GLU A 104 -11.36 -8.40 -11.82
C GLU A 104 -9.87 -8.11 -11.52
N LYS A 105 -9.52 -6.85 -11.23
CA LYS A 105 -8.16 -6.45 -10.87
C LYS A 105 -7.69 -7.04 -9.54
N PHE A 106 -8.59 -7.28 -8.59
CA PHE A 106 -8.26 -8.01 -7.37
C PHE A 106 -7.84 -9.45 -7.69
N ALA A 107 -8.60 -10.15 -8.53
CA ALA A 107 -8.31 -11.52 -8.93
C ALA A 107 -6.99 -11.62 -9.72
N GLU A 108 -6.74 -10.68 -10.63
CA GLU A 108 -5.48 -10.57 -11.37
C GLU A 108 -4.30 -10.34 -10.41
N LEU A 109 -4.36 -9.31 -9.56
CA LEU A 109 -3.28 -9.02 -8.59
C LEU A 109 -3.05 -10.18 -7.62
N ARG A 110 -4.11 -10.81 -7.12
CA ARG A 110 -4.00 -11.97 -6.24
C ARG A 110 -3.27 -13.12 -6.93
N THR A 111 -3.55 -13.36 -8.21
CA THR A 111 -2.86 -14.39 -9.02
C THR A 111 -1.39 -14.06 -9.17
N GLU A 112 -1.05 -12.82 -9.54
CA GLU A 112 0.34 -12.38 -9.71
C GLU A 112 1.12 -12.42 -8.39
N LEU A 113 0.53 -11.92 -7.29
CA LEU A 113 1.12 -12.00 -5.96
C LEU A 113 1.35 -13.45 -5.53
N SER A 114 0.39 -14.34 -5.80
CA SER A 114 0.54 -15.75 -5.44
C SER A 114 1.58 -16.48 -6.28
N THR A 115 1.77 -16.04 -7.52
CA THR A 115 2.84 -16.54 -8.39
C THR A 115 4.21 -16.12 -7.88
N TYR A 116 4.33 -14.91 -7.33
CA TYR A 116 5.59 -14.36 -6.85
C TYR A 116 5.93 -14.79 -5.40
N PHE A 117 4.95 -14.81 -4.49
CA PHE A 117 5.15 -15.04 -3.04
C PHE A 117 4.64 -16.39 -2.53
N SER A 118 4.16 -17.28 -3.40
CA SER A 118 3.33 -18.46 -3.05
C SER A 118 1.89 -18.06 -2.64
N PRO A 119 0.95 -19.02 -2.49
CA PRO A 119 -0.42 -18.72 -2.10
C PRO A 119 -0.52 -17.89 -0.80
N PRO A 120 -1.58 -17.09 -0.63
CA PRO A 120 -1.75 -16.25 0.55
C PRO A 120 -1.78 -17.08 1.83
N THR A 121 -1.17 -16.56 2.89
CA THR A 121 -1.20 -17.16 4.22
C THR A 121 -2.58 -17.07 4.85
N GLU A 122 -3.33 -16.01 4.52
CA GLU A 122 -4.69 -15.77 5.04
C GLU A 122 -5.59 -15.15 3.96
N THR A 123 -6.88 -15.46 4.02
CA THR A 123 -7.91 -14.86 3.18
C THR A 123 -9.17 -14.64 3.99
N TRP A 124 -9.82 -13.49 3.82
CA TRP A 124 -11.04 -13.14 4.53
C TRP A 124 -11.93 -12.21 3.69
N GLY A 125 -13.05 -11.77 4.27
CA GLY A 125 -14.02 -10.90 3.60
C GLY A 125 -15.11 -11.68 2.88
N THR A 126 -15.86 -10.97 2.03
CA THR A 126 -16.98 -11.51 1.24
C THR A 126 -16.59 -11.59 -0.23
N GLU A 127 -17.39 -12.27 -1.07
CA GLU A 127 -17.16 -12.26 -2.52
C GLU A 127 -17.14 -10.85 -3.13
N ALA A 128 -17.91 -9.91 -2.55
CA ALA A 128 -17.98 -8.53 -3.03
C ALA A 128 -16.85 -7.64 -2.50
N MET A 129 -16.23 -8.02 -1.37
CA MET A 129 -15.12 -7.29 -0.73
C MET A 129 -14.10 -8.31 -0.19
N PRO A 130 -13.39 -9.02 -1.09
CA PRO A 130 -12.40 -9.99 -0.67
C PRO A 130 -11.13 -9.30 -0.14
N ALA A 131 -10.41 -10.03 0.70
CA ALA A 131 -9.10 -9.65 1.18
C ALA A 131 -8.17 -10.87 1.27
N ALA A 132 -6.87 -10.62 1.11
CA ALA A 132 -5.84 -11.66 1.17
C ALA A 132 -4.54 -11.09 1.72
N ARG A 133 -3.78 -11.93 2.42
CA ARG A 133 -2.47 -11.60 3.00
C ARG A 133 -1.41 -12.61 2.61
N TRP A 134 -0.22 -12.10 2.35
CA TRP A 134 1.01 -12.85 2.18
C TRP A 134 2.02 -12.42 3.24
N THR A 135 2.92 -13.32 3.58
CA THR A 135 4.06 -13.00 4.46
C THR A 135 5.35 -13.26 3.69
N ALA A 136 6.24 -12.28 3.68
CA ALA A 136 7.54 -12.34 3.06
C ALA A 136 8.60 -11.89 4.07
N GLY A 137 9.26 -12.86 4.73
CA GLY A 137 10.19 -12.56 5.82
C GLY A 137 9.49 -11.91 7.01
N THR A 138 9.94 -10.72 7.42
CA THR A 138 9.34 -9.93 8.50
C THR A 138 8.19 -9.03 8.03
N CYS A 139 7.93 -9.00 6.71
CA CYS A 139 6.95 -8.11 6.12
C CYS A 139 5.63 -8.83 5.78
N GLY A 140 4.52 -8.11 5.94
CA GLY A 140 3.21 -8.49 5.43
C GLY A 140 2.89 -7.74 4.14
N VAL A 141 2.23 -8.43 3.22
CA VAL A 141 1.59 -7.80 2.06
C VAL A 141 0.11 -8.13 2.12
N GLU A 142 -0.75 -7.13 2.15
CA GLU A 142 -2.19 -7.32 2.19
C GLU A 142 -2.86 -6.64 1.01
N LEU A 143 -3.87 -7.29 0.44
CA LEU A 143 -4.68 -6.76 -0.63
C LEU A 143 -6.14 -6.76 -0.19
N TYR A 144 -6.77 -5.60 -0.23
CA TYR A 144 -8.18 -5.39 0.10
C TYR A 144 -8.93 -4.87 -1.12
N CYS A 145 -10.13 -5.40 -1.34
CA CYS A 145 -11.08 -4.82 -2.27
C CYS A 145 -12.16 -4.04 -1.51
N PHE A 146 -12.17 -2.72 -1.68
CA PHE A 146 -13.26 -1.87 -1.23
C PHE A 146 -14.18 -1.55 -2.40
N ASN A 147 -15.49 -1.66 -2.19
CA ASN A 147 -16.47 -1.52 -3.26
C ASN A 147 -17.57 -0.46 -2.97
N LYS A 148 -17.45 0.32 -1.89
CA LYS A 148 -18.40 1.39 -1.50
C LYS A 148 -17.71 2.51 -0.70
N PRO A 149 -18.08 3.81 -0.86
CA PRO A 149 -18.86 4.40 -1.96
C PRO A 149 -18.05 4.58 -3.26
N ASN A 150 -16.71 4.58 -3.17
CA ASN A 150 -15.82 4.52 -4.33
C ASN A 150 -15.13 3.16 -4.30
N SER A 151 -15.10 2.46 -5.44
CA SER A 151 -14.44 1.16 -5.50
C SER A 151 -12.93 1.37 -5.69
N VAL A 152 -12.10 0.70 -4.89
CA VAL A 152 -10.64 0.85 -4.92
C VAL A 152 -9.99 -0.42 -4.38
N LEU A 153 -8.83 -0.78 -4.92
CA LEU A 153 -7.96 -1.76 -4.29
C LEU A 153 -6.97 -1.06 -3.38
N MET A 154 -6.91 -1.52 -2.14
CA MET A 154 -5.91 -1.06 -1.20
C MET A 154 -4.87 -2.15 -1.03
N LEU A 155 -3.61 -1.83 -1.33
CA LEU A 155 -2.50 -2.75 -1.14
C LEU A 155 -1.58 -2.22 -0.04
N CYS A 156 -1.43 -2.97 1.04
CA CYS A 156 -0.62 -2.63 2.19
C CYS A 156 0.66 -3.46 2.20
N ILE A 157 1.78 -2.82 2.55
CA ILE A 157 3.07 -3.47 2.79
C ILE A 157 3.56 -2.96 4.13
N GLU A 158 3.77 -3.85 5.10
CA GLU A 158 4.09 -3.48 6.47
C GLU A 158 5.19 -4.34 7.08
N ASP A 159 5.96 -3.78 8.02
CA ASP A 159 6.76 -4.58 8.95
C ASP A 159 5.87 -5.07 10.08
N LEU A 160 5.81 -6.40 10.24
CA LEU A 160 4.85 -7.03 11.15
C LEU A 160 5.14 -6.82 12.63
N GLN A 161 6.41 -6.64 12.99
CA GLN A 161 6.77 -6.39 14.39
C GLN A 161 6.51 -4.93 14.74
N LEU A 162 6.90 -4.01 13.86
CA LEU A 162 6.67 -2.59 14.07
C LEU A 162 5.17 -2.25 14.06
N ALA A 163 4.37 -2.85 13.17
CA ALA A 163 2.92 -2.69 13.16
C ALA A 163 2.29 -3.09 14.51
N ARG A 164 2.65 -4.26 15.05
CA ARG A 164 2.18 -4.73 16.36
C ARG A 164 2.60 -3.81 17.51
N LEU A 165 3.83 -3.29 17.48
CA LEU A 165 4.32 -2.37 18.51
C LEU A 165 3.58 -1.02 18.45
N ALA A 166 3.33 -0.52 17.25
CA ALA A 166 2.58 0.72 17.03
C ALA A 166 1.12 0.57 17.51
N GLU A 167 0.45 -0.54 17.18
CA GLU A 167 -0.90 -0.85 17.65
C GLU A 167 -0.97 -0.95 19.18
N ALA A 168 -0.04 -1.69 19.81
CA ALA A 168 0.00 -1.83 21.26
C ALA A 168 0.21 -0.48 21.96
N ALA A 169 1.06 0.38 21.40
CA ALA A 169 1.29 1.72 21.93
C ALA A 169 0.06 2.62 21.78
N ALA A 170 -0.66 2.56 20.65
CA ALA A 170 -1.90 3.30 20.43
C ALA A 170 -3.02 2.89 21.40
N VAL A 171 -3.14 1.59 21.69
CA VAL A 171 -4.11 1.07 22.68
C VAL A 171 -3.76 1.56 24.08
N ALA A 172 -2.48 1.57 24.45
CA ALA A 172 -2.05 2.05 25.75
C ALA A 172 -2.29 3.55 25.95
N ASP A 173 -2.13 4.36 24.90
CA ASP A 173 -2.38 5.81 24.93
C ASP A 173 -3.88 6.16 24.97
N SER A 174 -4.72 5.26 24.44
CA SER A 174 -6.19 5.41 24.44
C SER A 174 -6.86 4.87 25.72
N ALA A 175 -6.09 4.29 26.65
CA ALA A 175 -6.61 3.79 27.91
C ALA A 175 -6.82 4.95 28.91
N PRO A 176 -7.99 5.05 29.56
CA PRO A 176 -8.34 6.16 30.45
C PRO A 176 -7.56 6.17 31.78
#